data_AF-A0A815R5M5-F1
#
_entry.id   AF-A0A815R5M5-F1
#
_cell.length_a   1.000
_cell.length_b   1.000
_cell.length_c   1.000
_cell.angle_alpha   90.00
_cell.angle_beta   90.00
_cell.angle_gamma   90.00
#
_symmetry.space_group_name_H-M   'P 1'
#
loop_
_entity.id
_entity.type
_entity.pdbx_description
1 polymer ?
#
loop_
_entity_poly.entity_id
_entity_poly.type
_entity_poly.pdbx_seq_one_letter_code
_entity_poly.pdbx_strand_id
1 'polypeptide(L)'
;MFSSNEPTTKPTDHVSVTVVRKSDGHSMTFVLDEKTHIHDLKQELKRRLKPRSEKGCRLIFRDKVLKGKHTLKHYGIKKGVNDQAISMDDTKEWKSSSSSSDTDDEK
;
A
#
# COMPACT_ATOMS: atom_id res chain seq x y z
N MET A 1 25.58 6.52 17.79
CA MET A 1 24.11 6.38 17.80
C MET A 1 23.61 7.30 16.70
N PHE A 2 23.11 6.89 15.54
CA PHE A 2 22.32 5.74 15.14
C PHE A 2 22.85 5.20 13.81
N SER A 3 22.97 3.88 13.67
CA SER A 3 23.23 3.25 12.39
C SER A 3 22.04 3.50 11.47
N SER A 4 22.24 4.27 10.41
CA SER A 4 21.29 4.35 9.30
C SER A 4 21.28 2.99 8.62
N ASN A 5 20.31 2.15 8.95
CA ASN A 5 20.03 0.91 8.24
C ASN A 5 19.60 1.27 6.80
N GLU A 6 20.56 1.33 5.89
CA GLU A 6 20.30 1.24 4.46
C GLU A 6 19.59 -0.10 4.18
N PRO A 7 18.41 -0.12 3.54
CA PRO A 7 17.79 -1.37 3.17
C PRO A 7 18.65 -2.03 2.10
N THR A 8 19.37 -3.06 2.51
CA THR A 8 20.19 -3.95 1.69
C THR A 8 19.42 -4.40 0.45
N THR A 9 19.77 -3.88 -0.72
CA THR A 9 19.35 -4.43 -2.01
C THR A 9 20.09 -5.75 -2.24
N LYS A 10 19.56 -6.83 -1.67
CA LYS A 10 19.94 -8.20 -2.06
C LYS A 10 19.53 -8.42 -3.53
N PRO A 11 20.36 -9.08 -4.33
CA PRO A 11 20.07 -9.31 -5.73
C PRO A 11 18.94 -10.34 -5.90
N THR A 12 18.33 -10.30 -7.08
CA THR A 12 17.53 -11.33 -7.79
C THR A 12 16.00 -11.40 -7.56
N ASP A 13 15.30 -10.95 -8.60
CA ASP A 13 13.85 -10.99 -8.90
C ASP A 13 12.96 -9.81 -8.44
N HIS A 14 13.27 -8.63 -9.02
CA HIS A 14 12.46 -7.44 -8.82
C HIS A 14 11.19 -7.43 -9.69
N VAL A 15 10.08 -7.00 -9.10
CA VAL A 15 8.78 -6.74 -9.71
C VAL A 15 8.52 -5.24 -9.75
N SER A 16 8.04 -4.74 -10.88
CA SER A 16 7.59 -3.35 -11.04
C SER A 16 6.11 -3.25 -10.70
N VAL A 17 5.80 -2.39 -9.73
CA VAL A 17 4.44 -2.18 -9.22
C VAL A 17 4.10 -0.71 -9.31
N THR A 18 3.06 -0.37 -10.04
CA THR A 18 2.62 1.02 -10.21
C THR A 18 1.48 1.29 -9.24
N VAL A 19 1.68 2.22 -8.31
CA VAL A 19 0.66 2.63 -7.34
C VAL A 19 0.02 3.93 -7.81
N VAL A 20 -1.28 3.92 -8.08
CA VAL A 20 -2.04 5.08 -8.57
C VAL A 20 -2.92 5.61 -7.45
N ARG A 21 -2.66 6.85 -7.02
CA ARG A 21 -3.46 7.53 -6.00
C ARG A 21 -4.77 8.01 -6.59
N LYS A 22 -5.90 7.51 -6.07
CA LYS A 22 -7.23 7.83 -6.57
C LYS A 22 -7.66 9.28 -6.36
N SER A 23 -7.16 9.94 -5.30
CA SER A 23 -7.57 11.31 -4.99
C SER A 23 -7.06 12.35 -5.99
N ASP A 24 -5.94 12.10 -6.65
CA ASP A 24 -5.24 13.09 -7.49
C ASP A 24 -4.82 12.51 -8.86
N GLY A 25 -4.93 11.19 -9.04
CA GLY A 25 -4.44 10.50 -10.23
C GLY A 25 -2.94 10.23 -10.23
N HIS A 26 -2.18 10.73 -9.25
CA HIS A 26 -0.74 10.57 -9.18
C HIS A 26 -0.30 9.10 -9.12
N SER A 27 0.49 8.65 -10.08
CA SER A 27 1.04 7.29 -10.16
C SER A 27 2.53 7.24 -9.79
N MET A 28 2.93 6.26 -8.99
CA MET A 28 4.32 6.04 -8.60
C MET A 28 4.71 4.57 -8.77
N THR A 29 5.80 4.31 -9.47
CA THR A 29 6.30 2.96 -9.73
C THR A 29 7.35 2.56 -8.70
N PHE A 30 7.16 1.41 -8.08
CA PHE A 30 8.08 0.81 -7.12
C PHE A 30 8.68 -0.45 -7.71
N VAL A 31 9.98 -0.65 -7.47
CA VAL A 31 10.72 -1.84 -7.86
C VAL A 31 11.00 -2.62 -6.58
N LEU A 32 10.22 -3.67 -6.32
CA LEU A 32 10.21 -4.44 -5.07
C LEU A 32 10.42 -5.93 -5.34
N ASP A 33 10.63 -6.76 -4.32
CA ASP A 33 10.73 -8.21 -4.49
C ASP A 33 9.33 -8.85 -4.44
N GLU A 34 9.08 -9.95 -5.16
CA GLU A 34 7.79 -10.64 -5.09
C GLU A 34 7.46 -11.15 -3.66
N LYS A 35 8.48 -11.37 -2.83
CA LYS A 35 8.38 -11.77 -1.42
C LYS A 35 8.20 -10.57 -0.49
N THR A 36 8.32 -9.34 -0.98
CA THR A 36 8.06 -8.13 -0.18
C THR A 36 6.63 -8.16 0.34
N HIS A 37 6.50 -7.85 1.63
CA HIS A 37 5.22 -7.73 2.29
C HIS A 37 4.50 -6.45 1.86
N ILE A 38 3.18 -6.52 1.73
CA ILE A 38 2.35 -5.33 1.48
C ILE A 38 2.52 -4.30 2.61
N HIS A 39 2.79 -4.74 3.84
CA HIS A 39 3.09 -3.84 4.94
C HIS A 39 4.29 -2.92 4.63
N ASP A 40 5.35 -3.48 4.06
CA ASP A 40 6.58 -2.75 3.74
C ASP A 40 6.34 -1.71 2.63
N LEU A 41 5.66 -2.13 1.55
CA LEU A 41 5.20 -1.23 0.49
C LEU A 41 4.34 -0.07 1.05
N LYS A 42 3.46 -0.36 2.02
CA LYS A 42 2.64 0.66 2.69
C LYS A 42 3.46 1.66 3.48
N GLN A 43 4.50 1.21 4.19
CA GLN A 43 5.42 2.10 4.90
C GLN A 43 6.19 2.98 3.91
N GLU A 44 6.68 2.41 2.82
CA GLU A 44 7.38 3.16 1.78
C GLU A 44 6.47 4.21 1.12
N LEU A 45 5.22 3.84 0.80
CA LEU A 45 4.22 4.79 0.31
C LEU A 45 3.94 5.89 1.33
N LYS A 46 3.81 5.55 2.62
CA LYS A 46 3.59 6.55 3.68
C LYS A 46 4.75 7.53 3.77
N ARG A 47 5.99 7.03 3.62
CA ARG A 47 7.22 7.83 3.63
C ARG A 47 7.34 8.75 2.41
N ARG A 48 7.02 8.25 1.22
CA ARG A 48 7.17 8.96 -0.06
C ARG A 48 6.02 9.91 -0.37
N LEU A 49 4.78 9.44 -0.25
CA LEU A 49 3.58 10.18 -0.65
C LEU A 49 2.95 11.00 0.48
N LYS A 50 3.41 10.83 1.74
CA LYS A 50 2.89 11.50 2.95
C LYS A 50 1.36 11.63 2.90
N PRO A 51 0.64 10.49 3.02
CA PRO A 51 -0.80 10.50 2.86
C PRO A 51 -1.49 11.39 3.89
N ARG A 52 -2.62 11.96 3.49
CA ARG A 52 -3.40 12.90 4.31
C ARG A 52 -4.00 12.22 5.53
N SER A 53 -4.30 10.92 5.43
CA SER A 53 -4.79 10.14 6.56
C SER A 53 -3.65 9.59 7.40
N GLU A 54 -3.60 10.00 8.66
CA GLU A 54 -2.60 9.53 9.64
C GLU A 54 -2.70 8.02 9.89
N LYS A 55 -3.92 7.46 9.81
CA LYS A 55 -4.20 6.03 10.04
C LYS A 55 -4.02 5.15 8.79
N GLY A 56 -3.69 5.73 7.63
CA GLY A 56 -3.22 5.02 6.43
C GLY A 56 -4.12 5.14 5.19
N CYS A 57 -3.75 4.43 4.11
CA CYS A 57 -4.40 4.46 2.78
C CYS A 57 -4.76 3.10 2.20
N ARG A 58 -6.01 2.86 1.86
CA ARG A 58 -6.46 1.58 1.34
C ARG A 58 -5.83 1.27 -0.03
N LEU A 59 -5.06 0.19 -0.11
CA LEU A 59 -4.50 -0.30 -1.37
C LEU A 59 -5.44 -1.35 -1.97
N ILE A 60 -5.77 -1.21 -3.24
CA ILE A 60 -6.72 -2.04 -3.97
C ILE A 60 -6.03 -2.54 -5.24
N PHE A 61 -6.07 -3.84 -5.48
CA PHE A 61 -5.51 -4.47 -6.66
C PHE A 61 -6.48 -5.52 -7.17
N ARG A 62 -6.90 -5.43 -8.44
CA ARG A 62 -7.90 -6.34 -9.04
C ARG A 62 -9.15 -6.51 -8.16
N ASP A 63 -9.70 -5.38 -7.72
CA ASP A 63 -10.86 -5.31 -6.81
C ASP A 63 -10.61 -5.84 -5.38
N LYS A 64 -9.41 -6.35 -5.08
CA LYS A 64 -9.05 -6.87 -3.77
C LYS A 64 -8.28 -5.86 -2.95
N VAL A 65 -8.68 -5.70 -1.68
CA VAL A 65 -7.95 -4.87 -0.74
C VAL A 65 -6.69 -5.59 -0.28
N LEU A 66 -5.53 -4.96 -0.51
CA LEU A 66 -4.24 -5.48 -0.09
C LEU A 66 -4.06 -5.33 1.43
N LYS A 67 -4.13 -6.46 2.13
CA LYS A 67 -3.83 -6.57 3.57
C LYS A 67 -2.32 -6.72 3.77
N GLY A 68 -1.80 -6.01 4.78
CA GLY A 68 -0.35 -5.94 5.06
C GLY A 68 0.30 -7.28 5.41
N LYS A 69 -0.48 -8.26 5.91
CA LYS A 69 0.00 -9.59 6.30
C LYS A 69 0.42 -10.48 5.12
N HIS A 70 0.02 -10.14 3.90
CA HIS A 70 0.33 -10.92 2.70
C HIS A 70 1.46 -10.27 1.89
N THR A 71 2.08 -11.06 1.01
CA THR A 71 3.14 -10.62 0.09
C THR A 71 2.59 -10.24 -1.28
N LEU A 72 3.39 -9.56 -2.11
CA LEU A 72 3.03 -9.21 -3.49
C LEU A 72 2.67 -10.47 -4.30
N LYS A 73 3.48 -11.53 -4.19
CA LYS A 73 3.22 -12.84 -4.83
C LYS A 73 1.85 -13.41 -4.51
N HIS A 74 1.35 -13.25 -3.28
CA HIS A 74 0.06 -13.79 -2.86
C HIS A 74 -1.11 -13.21 -3.66
N TYR A 75 -1.01 -11.95 -4.10
CA TYR A 75 -2.04 -11.31 -4.93
C TYR A 75 -1.84 -11.51 -6.43
N GLY A 76 -0.82 -12.28 -6.81
CA GLY A 76 -0.45 -12.51 -8.21
C GLY A 76 0.40 -11.38 -8.80
N ILE A 77 1.00 -10.53 -7.96
CA ILE A 77 1.97 -9.54 -8.39
C ILE A 77 3.33 -10.24 -8.52
N LYS A 78 3.81 -10.39 -9.74
CA LYS A 78 5.01 -11.18 -10.09
C LYS A 78 5.76 -10.54 -11.25
N LYS A 79 7.02 -10.92 -11.42
CA LYS A 79 7.87 -10.40 -12.50
C LYS A 79 7.31 -10.78 -13.87
N GLY A 80 7.47 -9.87 -14.84
CA GLY A 80 7.03 -10.06 -16.23
C GLY A 80 5.55 -9.75 -16.49
N VAL A 81 4.79 -9.34 -15.47
CA VAL A 81 3.43 -8.82 -15.65
C VAL A 81 3.53 -7.30 -15.73
N ASN A 82 3.19 -6.73 -16.90
CA ASN A 82 3.27 -5.28 -17.12
C ASN A 82 2.04 -4.51 -16.59
N ASP A 83 0.93 -5.20 -16.33
CA ASP A 83 -0.34 -4.59 -15.91
C ASP A 83 -0.58 -4.78 -14.40
N GLN A 84 0.25 -4.14 -13.57
CA GLN A 84 0.25 -4.29 -12.10
C GLN A 84 -0.09 -2.98 -11.37
N ALA A 85 -1.19 -2.35 -11.75
CA ALA A 85 -1.65 -1.10 -11.15
C ALA A 85 -2.40 -1.34 -9.83
N ILE A 86 -1.85 -0.83 -8.72
CA ILE A 86 -2.49 -0.80 -7.41
C ILE A 86 -3.15 0.56 -7.24
N SER A 87 -4.46 0.61 -7.06
CA SER A 87 -5.16 1.83 -6.68
C SER A 87 -4.96 2.11 -5.19
N MET A 88 -4.41 3.27 -4.86
CA MET A 88 -4.27 3.78 -3.51
C MET A 88 -5.39 4.78 -3.24
N ASP A 89 -6.23 4.48 -2.26
CA ASP A 89 -7.27 5.36 -1.76
C ASP A 89 -6.80 5.99 -0.44
N ASP A 90 -6.39 7.25 -0.47
CA ASP A 90 -5.93 7.98 0.72
C ASP A 90 -7.06 8.67 1.49
N THR A 91 -8.29 8.63 0.95
CA THR A 91 -9.50 9.11 1.64
C THR A 91 -10.06 8.07 2.60
N LYS A 92 -9.68 6.80 2.42
CA LYS A 92 -10.13 5.66 3.22
C LYS A 92 -8.97 5.00 3.96
N GLU A 93 -9.20 4.71 5.23
CA GLU A 93 -8.23 4.03 6.10
C GLU A 93 -8.09 2.54 5.73
N TRP A 94 -6.99 1.90 6.19
CA TRP A 94 -6.71 0.47 5.93
C TRP A 94 -7.76 -0.48 6.48
N LYS A 95 -8.55 -0.03 7.46
CA LYS A 95 -9.64 -0.77 8.08
C LYS A 95 -10.94 -0.04 7.79
N SER A 96 -11.84 -0.69 7.08
CA SER A 96 -13.26 -0.32 7.08
C SER A 96 -14.02 -1.50 7.66
N SER A 97 -13.92 -1.63 8.98
CA SER A 97 -14.79 -2.48 9.81
C SER A 97 -14.68 -1.86 11.20
N SER A 98 -15.69 -1.24 11.82
CA SER A 98 -17.13 -1.32 11.57
C SER A 98 -17.86 -0.11 12.20
N SER A 99 -19.05 0.15 11.63
CA SER A 99 -20.30 0.62 12.24
C SER A 99 -20.37 1.88 13.12
N SER A 100 -21.28 2.74 12.66
CA SER A 100 -22.02 3.81 13.33
C SER A 100 -22.30 3.59 14.81
N SER A 101 -22.22 4.67 15.58
CA SER A 101 -23.11 4.89 16.73
C SER A 101 -23.66 6.30 16.57
N ASP A 102 -24.71 6.37 15.76
CA ASP A 102 -25.79 7.34 15.93
C ASP A 102 -26.40 7.07 17.31
N THR A 103 -26.22 8.00 18.23
CA THR A 103 -27.21 8.31 19.27
C THR A 103 -26.98 9.77 19.64
N ASP A 104 -27.75 10.61 18.96
CA ASP A 104 -28.38 11.79 19.51
C ASP A 104 -28.72 11.59 21.00
N ASP A 105 -28.18 12.42 21.87
CA ASP A 105 -28.71 12.62 23.22
C ASP A 105 -28.77 14.13 23.47
N GLU A 106 -29.88 14.70 23.01
CA GLU A 106 -30.40 15.98 23.43
C GLU A 106 -30.94 15.85 24.87
N LYS A 107 -30.24 16.43 25.86
CA LYS A 107 -30.90 17.11 27.00
C LYS A 107 -30.00 18.03 27.80
#